data_AF-A0A7Y2L4G5-F1
#
_entry.id   AF-A0A7Y2L4G5-F1
#
_cell.length_a   1.000
_cell.length_b   1.000
_cell.length_c   1.000
_cell.angle_alpha   90.00
_cell.angle_beta   90.00
_cell.angle_gamma   90.00
#
_symmetry.space_group_name_H-M   'P 1'
#
loop_
_entity.id
_entity.type
_entity.pdbx_description
1 polymer ?
#
loop_
_entity_poly.entity_id
_entity_poly.type
_entity_poly.pdbx_seq_one_letter_code
_entity_poly.pdbx_strand_id
1 'polypeptide(L)'
;HRCLHAIMHLIEDHAKAARIPVRFAAAKLAEGDQLIMDSLNLDQNEKEMLEHIVKQMETERGLDRAAAIAHMRFDFIEKVCDETVVKPKESKEHLRSMKIDKILTGKYTAIPCFIGIMGLVFFLTFSVIGAFLQNIL
;
A
#
# COMPACT_ATOMS: atom_id res chain seq x y z
N HIS A 1 -7.19 -18.62 -3.50
CA HIS A 1 -8.15 -19.26 -2.55
C HIS A 1 -8.66 -20.62 -3.01
N ARG A 2 -9.11 -20.79 -4.27
CA ARG A 2 -9.59 -22.09 -4.79
C ARG A 2 -8.56 -23.22 -4.67
N CYS A 3 -7.31 -22.99 -5.07
CA CYS A 3 -6.20 -23.95 -4.93
C CYS A 3 -6.04 -24.44 -3.49
N LEU A 4 -5.87 -23.52 -2.53
CA LEU A 4 -5.77 -23.89 -1.10
C LEU A 4 -6.98 -24.67 -0.59
N HIS A 5 -8.19 -24.33 -1.02
CA HIS A 5 -9.39 -25.04 -0.59
C HIS A 5 -9.44 -26.47 -1.14
N ALA A 6 -9.05 -26.67 -2.40
CA ALA A 6 -8.95 -28.00 -3.01
C ALA A 6 -7.89 -28.85 -2.29
N ILE A 7 -6.71 -28.28 -2.01
CA ILE A 7 -5.65 -28.98 -1.27
C ILE A 7 -6.12 -29.33 0.14
N MET A 8 -6.77 -28.40 0.85
CA MET A 8 -7.30 -28.66 2.19
C MET A 8 -8.23 -29.87 2.24
N HIS A 9 -9.11 -30.02 1.24
CA HIS A 9 -10.01 -31.17 1.16
C HIS A 9 -9.26 -32.47 0.86
N LEU A 10 -8.22 -32.43 0.03
CA LEU A 10 -7.39 -33.58 -0.30
C LEU A 10 -6.64 -34.12 0.94
N ILE A 11 -6.12 -33.22 1.79
CA ILE A 11 -5.22 -33.60 2.89
C ILE A 11 -5.86 -33.60 4.27
N GLU A 12 -7.17 -33.38 4.40
CA GLU A 12 -7.81 -33.10 5.69
C GLU A 12 -7.56 -34.20 6.73
N ASP A 13 -7.72 -35.45 6.31
CA ASP A 13 -7.55 -36.62 7.18
C ASP A 13 -6.07 -36.85 7.54
N HIS A 14 -5.18 -36.71 6.56
CA HIS A 14 -3.73 -36.79 6.74
C HIS A 14 -3.21 -35.72 7.71
N ALA A 15 -3.66 -34.48 7.55
CA ALA A 15 -3.27 -33.36 8.40
C ALA A 15 -3.79 -33.53 9.84
N LYS A 16 -5.03 -34.01 10.02
CA LYS A 16 -5.57 -34.35 11.35
C LYS A 16 -4.78 -35.47 12.00
N ALA A 17 -4.43 -36.52 11.26
CA ALA A 17 -3.63 -37.64 11.75
C ALA A 17 -2.22 -37.19 12.18
N ALA A 18 -1.58 -36.33 11.37
CA ALA A 18 -0.28 -35.75 11.66
C ALA A 18 -0.32 -34.63 12.73
N ARG A 19 -1.51 -34.24 13.22
CA ARG A 19 -1.74 -33.12 14.15
C ARG A 19 -1.22 -31.78 13.63
N ILE A 20 -1.25 -31.58 12.32
CA ILE A 20 -0.86 -30.34 11.67
C ILE A 20 -2.13 -29.56 11.30
N PRO A 21 -2.21 -28.24 11.55
CA PRO A 21 -3.35 -27.45 11.10
C PRO A 21 -3.55 -27.54 9.59
N VAL A 22 -4.74 -27.99 9.16
CA VAL A 22 -5.06 -28.28 7.74
C VAL A 22 -4.75 -27.10 6.82
N ARG A 23 -5.11 -25.87 7.22
CA ARG A 23 -4.81 -24.65 6.45
C ARG A 23 -3.31 -24.41 6.29
N PHE A 24 -2.53 -24.67 7.34
CA PHE A 24 -1.09 -24.48 7.31
C PHE A 24 -0.44 -25.53 6.40
N ALA A 25 -0.82 -26.80 6.56
CA ALA A 25 -0.35 -27.88 5.72
C ALA A 25 -0.66 -27.62 4.23
N ALA A 26 -1.91 -27.22 3.92
CA ALA A 26 -2.30 -26.94 2.54
C ALA A 26 -1.54 -25.76 1.93
N ALA A 27 -1.27 -24.70 2.70
CA ALA A 27 -0.45 -23.58 2.25
C ALA A 27 0.99 -24.02 1.95
N LYS A 28 1.56 -24.85 2.83
CA LYS A 28 2.93 -25.36 2.66
C LYS A 28 3.08 -26.36 1.52
N LEU A 29 2.10 -27.22 1.31
CA LEU A 29 2.08 -28.10 0.14
C LEU A 29 1.95 -27.31 -1.17
N ALA A 30 1.12 -26.26 -1.19
CA ALA A 30 1.03 -25.38 -2.36
C ALA A 30 2.38 -24.71 -2.67
N GLU A 31 3.16 -24.38 -1.63
CA GLU A 31 4.54 -23.84 -1.72
C GLU A 31 5.58 -24.88 -2.15
N GLY A 32 5.23 -26.18 -2.19
CA GLY A 32 6.18 -27.25 -2.47
C GLY A 32 7.09 -27.62 -1.29
N ASP A 33 6.61 -27.44 -0.06
CA ASP A 33 7.37 -27.78 1.14
C ASP A 33 7.50 -29.30 1.29
N GLN A 34 8.71 -29.82 1.07
CA GLN A 34 9.00 -31.24 1.12
C GLN A 34 8.83 -31.84 2.53
N LEU A 35 9.11 -31.07 3.58
CA LEU A 35 8.99 -31.57 4.96
C LEU A 35 7.53 -31.87 5.31
N ILE A 36 6.61 -31.02 4.85
CA ILE A 36 5.18 -31.22 5.06
C ILE A 36 4.67 -32.39 4.21
N MET A 37 5.16 -32.52 2.97
CA MET A 37 4.85 -33.65 2.10
C MET A 37 5.23 -34.99 2.75
N ASP A 38 6.43 -35.06 3.31
CA ASP A 38 6.95 -36.26 3.97
C ASP A 38 6.22 -36.53 5.31
N SER A 39 5.85 -35.47 6.04
CA SER A 39 5.15 -35.59 7.32
C SER A 39 3.69 -36.07 7.18
N LEU A 40 3.05 -35.80 6.05
CA LEU A 40 1.66 -36.18 5.80
C LEU A 40 1.49 -37.61 5.29
N ASN A 41 2.58 -38.28 4.89
CA ASN A 41 2.56 -39.64 4.34
C ASN A 41 1.53 -39.83 3.20
N LEU A 42 1.42 -38.83 2.33
CA LEU A 42 0.51 -38.88 1.18
C LEU A 42 0.88 -40.04 0.24
N ASP A 43 -0.14 -40.69 -0.32
CA ASP A 43 0.07 -41.70 -1.34
C ASP A 43 0.49 -41.09 -2.69
N GLN A 44 0.88 -41.94 -3.64
CA GLN A 44 1.34 -41.45 -4.95
C GLN A 44 0.24 -40.73 -5.74
N ASN A 45 -1.02 -41.19 -5.64
CA ASN A 45 -2.14 -40.58 -6.34
C ASN A 45 -2.46 -39.20 -5.78
N GLU A 46 -2.40 -39.04 -4.46
CA GLU A 46 -2.61 -37.77 -3.77
C GLU A 46 -1.51 -36.76 -4.11
N LYS A 47 -0.26 -37.21 -4.18
CA LYS A 47 0.86 -36.36 -4.63
C LYS A 47 0.67 -35.89 -6.06
N GLU A 48 0.25 -36.78 -6.96
CA GLU A 48 -0.04 -36.42 -8.35
C GLU A 48 -1.21 -35.43 -8.44
N MET A 49 -2.29 -35.66 -7.69
CA MET A 49 -3.43 -34.77 -7.65
C MET A 49 -3.07 -33.39 -7.09
N LEU A 50 -2.23 -33.32 -6.06
CA LEU A 50 -1.69 -32.07 -5.53
C LEU A 50 -0.92 -31.28 -6.60
N GLU A 51 -0.02 -31.93 -7.33
CA GLU A 51 0.75 -31.30 -8.41
C GLU A 51 -0.17 -30.82 -9.55
N HIS A 52 -1.21 -31.57 -9.89
CA HIS A 52 -2.21 -31.11 -10.85
C HIS A 52 -2.96 -29.85 -10.38
N ILE A 53 -3.35 -29.78 -9.10
CA ILE A 53 -4.01 -28.60 -8.52
C ILE A 53 -3.08 -27.38 -8.57
N VAL A 54 -1.80 -27.55 -8.23
CA VAL A 54 -0.81 -26.47 -8.28
C VAL A 54 -0.60 -26.00 -9.71
N LYS A 55 -0.40 -26.91 -10.66
CA LYS A 55 -0.19 -26.58 -12.07
C LYS A 55 -1.40 -25.89 -12.69
N GLN A 56 -2.61 -26.26 -12.28
CA GLN A 56 -3.83 -25.57 -12.70
C GLN A 56 -3.82 -24.11 -12.20
N MET A 57 -3.45 -23.88 -10.93
CA MET A 57 -3.31 -22.52 -10.39
C MET A 57 -2.25 -21.70 -11.13
N GLU A 58 -1.09 -22.28 -11.44
CA GLU A 58 -0.03 -21.62 -12.22
C GLU A 58 -0.53 -21.23 -13.61
N THR A 59 -1.25 -22.13 -14.27
CA THR A 59 -1.82 -21.88 -15.61
C THR A 59 -2.89 -20.79 -15.58
N GLU A 60 -3.78 -20.80 -14.58
CA GLU A 60 -4.83 -19.78 -14.41
C GLU A 60 -4.26 -18.39 -14.12
N ARG A 61 -3.13 -18.32 -13.39
CA ARG A 61 -2.51 -17.05 -12.99
C ARG A 61 -1.39 -16.59 -13.92
N GLY A 62 -0.85 -17.46 -14.77
CA GLY A 62 0.34 -17.19 -15.57
C GLY A 62 1.60 -16.94 -14.73
N LEU A 63 1.61 -17.40 -13.48
CA LEU A 63 2.67 -17.18 -12.49
C LEU A 63 3.18 -18.54 -12.03
N ASP A 64 4.48 -18.61 -11.69
CA ASP A 64 5.01 -19.79 -11.00
C ASP A 64 4.39 -19.94 -9.59
N ARG A 65 4.51 -21.13 -9.02
CA ARG A 65 4.07 -21.49 -7.66
C ARG A 65 4.42 -20.43 -6.62
N ALA A 66 5.65 -19.93 -6.61
CA ALA A 66 6.12 -19.00 -5.59
C ALA A 66 5.47 -17.63 -5.74
N ALA A 67 5.41 -17.11 -6.96
CA ALA A 67 4.78 -15.85 -7.32
C ALA A 67 3.27 -15.90 -7.09
N ALA A 68 2.60 -17.01 -7.43
CA ALA A 68 1.17 -17.18 -7.21
C ALA A 68 0.80 -17.10 -5.72
N ILE A 69 1.62 -17.68 -4.85
CA ILE A 69 1.42 -17.67 -3.40
C ILE A 69 1.81 -16.31 -2.81
N ALA A 70 2.90 -15.70 -3.26
CA ALA A 70 3.26 -14.34 -2.88
C ALA A 70 2.13 -13.37 -3.22
N HIS A 71 1.57 -13.46 -4.43
CA HIS A 71 0.42 -12.65 -4.85
C HIS A 71 -0.77 -12.85 -3.91
N MET A 72 -1.11 -14.08 -3.54
CA MET A 72 -2.20 -14.32 -2.58
C MET A 72 -1.96 -13.68 -1.20
N ARG A 73 -0.70 -13.66 -0.74
CA ARG A 73 -0.33 -13.01 0.52
C ARG A 73 -0.41 -11.48 0.40
N PHE A 74 0.08 -10.91 -0.70
CA PHE A 74 -0.01 -9.47 -0.96
C PHE A 74 -1.46 -9.01 -1.11
N ASP A 75 -2.31 -9.76 -1.82
CA ASP A 75 -3.74 -9.46 -1.95
C ASP A 75 -4.43 -9.38 -0.57
N PHE A 76 -4.03 -10.25 0.36
CA PHE A 76 -4.57 -10.23 1.72
C PHE A 76 -4.07 -9.01 2.50
N ILE A 77 -2.77 -8.72 2.43
CA ILE A 77 -2.17 -7.56 3.11
C ILE A 77 -2.78 -6.26 2.57
N GLU A 78 -2.95 -6.14 1.25
CA GLU A 78 -3.54 -4.96 0.61
C GLU A 78 -4.95 -4.71 1.12
N LYS A 79 -5.81 -5.74 1.19
CA LYS A 79 -7.17 -5.62 1.76
C LYS A 79 -7.15 -5.15 3.21
N VAL A 80 -6.29 -5.73 4.03
CA VAL A 80 -6.16 -5.32 5.44
C VAL A 80 -5.68 -3.87 5.52
N CYS A 81 -4.71 -3.48 4.70
CA CYS A 81 -4.24 -2.10 4.61
C CYS A 81 -5.35 -1.15 4.17
N ASP A 82 -6.16 -1.50 3.18
CA ASP A 82 -7.26 -0.66 2.70
C ASP A 82 -8.34 -0.46 3.78
N GLU A 83 -8.60 -1.48 4.60
CA GLU A 83 -9.57 -1.40 5.70
C GLU A 83 -9.06 -0.64 6.92
N THR A 84 -7.75 -0.66 7.18
CA THR A 84 -7.17 -0.18 8.45
C THR A 84 -6.35 1.10 8.30
N VAL A 85 -5.76 1.34 7.14
CA VAL A 85 -4.88 2.48 6.90
C VAL A 85 -5.68 3.68 6.43
N VAL A 86 -5.87 4.64 7.35
CA VAL A 86 -6.37 5.97 7.00
C VAL A 86 -5.20 6.79 6.47
N LYS A 87 -5.10 6.93 5.14
CA LYS A 87 -4.12 7.84 4.54
C LYS A 87 -4.38 9.27 5.05
N PRO A 88 -3.35 10.00 5.52
CA PRO A 88 -3.54 11.38 5.95
C PRO A 88 -4.09 12.17 4.76
N LYS A 89 -5.28 12.74 4.93
CA LYS A 89 -5.81 13.70 3.97
C LYS A 89 -4.93 14.94 4.08
N GLU A 90 -4.49 15.51 2.96
CA GLU A 90 -3.89 16.83 3.02
C GLU A 90 -4.85 17.76 3.76
N SER A 91 -4.36 18.41 4.82
CA SER A 91 -5.16 19.39 5.54
C SER A 91 -5.64 20.44 4.55
N LYS A 92 -6.91 20.86 4.68
CA LYS A 92 -7.46 21.97 3.89
C LYS A 92 -6.58 23.23 4.01
N GLU A 93 -5.86 23.38 5.12
CA GLU A 93 -4.90 24.45 5.36
C GLU A 93 -3.65 24.32 4.50
N HIS A 94 -3.11 23.11 4.34
CA HIS A 94 -1.92 22.87 3.51
C HIS A 94 -2.22 23.20 2.03
N LEU A 95 -3.37 22.74 1.53
CA LEU A 95 -3.86 23.07 0.18
C LEU A 95 -4.09 24.57 -0.04
N ARG A 96 -4.53 25.30 1.00
CA ARG A 96 -4.70 26.76 0.94
C ARG A 96 -3.35 27.48 0.94
N SER A 97 -2.43 27.07 1.81
CA SER A 97 -1.08 27.63 1.89
C SER A 97 -0.36 27.47 0.56
N MET A 98 -0.36 26.26 -0.01
CA MET A 98 0.30 25.99 -1.31
C MET A 98 -0.26 26.83 -2.45
N LYS A 99 -1.57 27.12 -2.46
CA LYS A 99 -2.19 27.97 -3.49
C LYS A 99 -1.76 29.43 -3.36
N ILE A 100 -1.71 29.93 -2.13
CA ILE A 100 -1.24 31.30 -1.84
C ILE A 100 0.24 31.40 -2.19
N ASP A 101 1.06 30.44 -1.75
CA ASP A 101 2.49 30.39 -2.03
C ASP A 101 2.76 30.30 -3.53
N LYS A 102 1.96 29.55 -4.30
CA LYS A 102 2.08 29.50 -5.76
C LYS A 102 1.87 30.86 -6.43
N ILE A 103 1.03 31.72 -5.86
CA ILE A 103 0.80 33.08 -6.36
C ILE A 103 1.88 34.03 -5.85
N LEU A 104 2.21 33.99 -4.56
CA LEU A 104 3.18 34.90 -3.94
C LEU A 104 4.63 34.59 -4.35
N THR A 105 4.96 33.31 -4.54
CA THR A 105 6.32 32.82 -4.88
C THR A 105 6.40 32.24 -6.30
N GLY A 106 5.37 32.43 -7.12
CA GLY A 106 5.34 31.96 -8.49
C GLY A 106 6.38 32.65 -9.38
N LYS A 107 6.97 31.92 -10.34
CA LYS A 107 8.07 32.39 -11.20
C LYS A 107 7.85 33.77 -11.86
N TYR A 108 6.61 34.09 -12.22
CA TYR A 108 6.26 35.36 -12.89
C TYR A 108 5.45 36.31 -12.00
N THR A 109 4.76 35.81 -10.98
CA THR A 109 3.93 36.60 -10.06
C THR A 109 4.70 37.08 -8.82
N ALA A 110 5.83 36.45 -8.50
CA ALA A 110 6.68 36.82 -7.37
C ALA A 110 7.25 38.23 -7.48
N ILE A 111 7.76 38.62 -8.65
CA ILE A 111 8.38 39.94 -8.84
C ILE A 111 7.34 41.08 -8.66
N PRO A 112 6.16 41.05 -9.33
CA PRO A 112 5.11 42.06 -9.09
C PRO A 112 4.60 42.08 -7.65
N CYS A 113 4.42 40.90 -7.04
CA CYS A 113 3.91 40.80 -5.67
C CYS A 113 4.92 41.36 -4.65
N PHE A 114 6.20 41.05 -4.82
CA PHE A 114 7.27 41.61 -3.98
C PHE A 114 7.32 43.13 -4.06
N ILE A 115 7.27 43.71 -5.27
CA ILE A 115 7.25 45.16 -5.45
C ILE A 115 6.00 45.77 -4.79
N GLY A 116 4.84 45.14 -4.93
CA GLY A 116 3.60 45.60 -4.29
C GLY A 116 3.67 45.60 -2.76
N ILE A 117 4.19 44.52 -2.16
CA ILE A 117 4.36 44.42 -0.70
C ILE A 117 5.39 45.44 -0.22
N MET A 118 6.54 45.55 -0.88
CA MET A 118 7.57 46.54 -0.51
C MET A 118 7.04 47.95 -0.65
N GLY A 119 6.32 48.26 -1.74
CA GLY A 119 5.67 49.55 -1.94
C GLY A 119 4.65 49.87 -0.85
N LEU A 120 3.85 48.89 -0.42
CA LEU A 120 2.91 49.03 0.69
C LEU A 120 3.64 49.29 2.02
N VAL A 121 4.74 48.57 2.30
CA VAL A 121 5.57 48.81 3.48
C VAL A 121 6.15 50.23 3.47
N PHE A 122 6.70 50.68 2.33
CA PHE A 122 7.21 52.04 2.16
C PHE A 122 6.09 53.08 2.34
N PHE A 123 4.92 52.87 1.76
CA PHE A 123 3.78 53.76 1.91
C PHE A 123 3.32 53.88 3.37
N LEU A 124 3.17 52.76 4.08
CA LEU A 124 2.80 52.80 5.50
C LEU A 124 3.88 53.49 6.35
N THR A 125 5.15 53.24 6.04
CA THR A 125 6.28 53.80 6.80
C THR A 125 6.44 55.30 6.56
N PHE A 126 6.36 55.76 5.31
CA PHE A 126 6.67 57.16 4.95
C PHE A 126 5.43 58.03 4.82
N SER A 127 4.29 57.51 4.35
CA SER A 127 3.08 58.30 4.13
C SER A 127 2.12 58.31 5.32
N VAL A 128 2.10 57.28 6.17
CA VAL A 128 1.26 57.26 7.37
C VAL A 128 2.07 57.66 8.60
N ILE A 129 3.18 56.96 8.86
CA ILE A 129 4.04 57.24 10.02
C ILE A 129 4.99 58.42 9.73
N GLY A 130 5.59 58.45 8.54
CA GLY A 130 6.51 59.52 8.13
C GLY A 130 5.82 60.88 7.95
N ALA A 131 4.62 60.93 7.38
CA ALA A 131 3.86 62.17 7.27
C ALA A 131 3.42 62.70 8.65
N PHE A 132 3.07 61.80 9.59
CA PHE A 132 2.77 62.18 10.97
C PHE A 132 4.00 62.77 11.69
N LEU A 133 5.20 62.21 11.46
CA LEU A 133 6.46 62.73 12.00
C LEU A 133 6.89 64.05 11.33
N GLN A 134 6.70 64.20 10.02
CA GLN A 134 7.00 65.46 9.30
C GLN A 134 6.08 66.62 9.68
N ASN A 135 4.85 66.35 10.13
CA ASN A 135 3.91 67.40 10.54
C ASN A 135 4.13 67.86 11.99
N ILE A 136 4.97 67.14 12.75
CA ILE A 136 5.32 67.44 14.15
C ILE A 136 6.69 68.11 14.29
N LEU A 137 7.57 68.00 13.29
CA LEU A 137 8.93 68.57 13.28
C LEU A 137 9.02 69.89 12.50
#